data_AF-A0A0J6G4D7-F1
#
_entry.id   AF-A0A0J6G4D7-F1
#
_cell.length_a   1.000
_cell.length_b   1.000
_cell.length_c   1.000
_cell.angle_alpha   90.00
_cell.angle_beta   90.00
_cell.angle_gamma   90.00
#
_symmetry.space_group_name_H-M   'P 1'
#
loop_
_entity.id
_entity.type
_entity.pdbx_description
1 polymer ?
#
loop_
_entity_poly.entity_id
_entity_poly.type
_entity_poly.pdbx_seq_one_letter_code
_entity_poly.pdbx_strand_id
1 'polypeptide(L)'
;MMQSQRLDPLLRRAQQHEDEVARDLAERQRTLATHESRLEELRRYAEEYANSQMAATSLAQLANRRAFLDRLESAVQQQCQTVDRNREKVEMERSRLLLASRDKQVLEQLAASYRAQERKVDDRRSQREMDDLGARRARLAATADEHENGDGR
;
A
#
# COMPACT_ATOMS: atom_id res chain seq x y z
N MET A 1 -7.39 -20.25 -21.92
CA MET A 1 -7.23 -19.06 -21.06
C MET A 1 -5.77 -19.01 -20.63
N MET A 2 -5.10 -17.87 -20.75
CA MET A 2 -3.67 -17.73 -20.44
C MET A 2 -3.44 -17.85 -18.93
N GLN A 3 -2.30 -18.37 -18.49
CA GLN A 3 -2.01 -18.55 -17.06
C GLN A 3 -1.89 -17.19 -16.35
N SER A 4 -1.37 -16.19 -17.04
CA SER A 4 -1.33 -14.81 -16.56
C SER A 4 -2.71 -14.24 -16.22
N GLN A 5 -3.73 -14.48 -17.06
CA GLN A 5 -5.11 -13.99 -16.87
C GLN A 5 -5.81 -14.61 -15.65
N ARG A 6 -5.36 -15.79 -15.22
CA ARG A 6 -5.92 -16.46 -14.02
C ARG A 6 -5.49 -15.80 -12.72
N LEU A 7 -4.42 -15.01 -12.73
CA LEU A 7 -3.94 -14.26 -11.57
C LEU A 7 -4.62 -12.91 -11.40
N ASP A 8 -5.25 -12.37 -12.45
CA ASP A 8 -5.88 -11.04 -12.39
C ASP A 8 -6.93 -10.89 -11.27
N PRO A 9 -7.79 -11.89 -10.97
CA PRO A 9 -8.71 -11.79 -9.83
C PRO A 9 -7.99 -11.75 -8.47
N LEU A 10 -6.88 -12.49 -8.32
CA LEU A 10 -6.08 -12.48 -7.10
C LEU A 10 -5.36 -11.15 -6.93
N LEU A 11 -4.82 -10.61 -8.02
CA LEU A 11 -4.16 -9.30 -8.02
C LEU A 11 -5.14 -8.17 -7.68
N ARG A 12 -6.35 -8.19 -8.25
CA ARG A 12 -7.41 -7.23 -7.90
C ARG A 12 -7.78 -7.31 -6.42
N ARG A 13 -7.89 -8.53 -5.87
CA ARG A 13 -8.18 -8.72 -4.44
C ARG A 13 -7.04 -8.21 -3.56
N ALA A 14 -5.79 -8.47 -3.92
CA ALA A 14 -4.62 -7.97 -3.19
C ALA A 14 -4.53 -6.43 -3.23
N GLN A 15 -4.80 -5.82 -4.38
CA GLN A 15 -4.91 -4.36 -4.52
C GLN A 15 -6.01 -3.79 -3.61
N GLN A 16 -7.22 -4.36 -3.64
CA GLN A 16 -8.32 -3.92 -2.79
C GLN A 16 -7.98 -4.01 -1.31
N HIS A 17 -7.32 -5.10 -0.90
CA HIS A 17 -6.89 -5.27 0.48
C HIS A 17 -5.82 -4.25 0.89
N GLU A 18 -4.82 -3.99 0.04
CA GLU A 18 -3.83 -2.94 0.27
C GLU A 18 -4.49 -1.56 0.43
N ASP A 19 -5.45 -1.23 -0.45
CA ASP A 19 -6.17 0.04 -0.41
C ASP A 19 -7.01 0.20 0.86
N GLU A 20 -7.65 -0.89 1.32
CA GLU A 20 -8.39 -0.92 2.58
C GLU A 20 -7.47 -0.65 3.77
N VAL A 21 -6.35 -1.36 3.88
CA VAL A 21 -5.38 -1.18 4.97
C VAL A 21 -4.76 0.21 4.94
N ALA A 22 -4.50 0.76 3.75
CA ALA A 22 -4.00 2.13 3.60
C ALA A 22 -5.00 3.18 4.10
N ARG A 23 -6.30 2.99 3.84
CA ARG A 23 -7.37 3.86 4.37
C ARG A 23 -7.45 3.77 5.89
N ASP A 24 -7.40 2.57 6.43
CA ASP A 24 -7.41 2.35 7.88
C ASP A 24 -6.21 3.02 8.55
N LEU A 25 -5.01 2.88 7.99
CA LEU A 25 -3.81 3.57 8.48
C LEU A 25 -4.00 5.09 8.47
N ALA A 26 -4.54 5.65 7.39
CA ALA A 26 -4.81 7.09 7.31
C ALA A 26 -5.80 7.56 8.38
N GLU A 27 -6.84 6.77 8.68
CA GLU A 27 -7.78 7.07 9.77
C GLU A 27 -7.10 7.01 11.15
N ARG A 28 -6.26 5.99 11.40
CA ARG A 28 -5.49 5.90 12.65
C ARG A 28 -4.53 7.07 12.82
N GLN A 29 -3.87 7.51 11.76
CA GLN A 29 -2.98 8.68 11.79
C GLN A 29 -3.75 9.97 12.11
N ARG A 30 -4.93 10.19 11.52
CA ARG A 30 -5.79 11.34 11.87
C ARG A 30 -6.24 11.30 13.33
N THR A 31 -6.60 10.12 13.81
CA THR A 31 -6.99 9.92 15.22
C THR A 31 -5.83 10.23 16.16
N LEU A 32 -4.62 9.72 15.86
CA LEU A 32 -3.42 10.01 16.62
C LEU A 32 -3.14 11.52 16.67
N ALA A 33 -3.14 12.20 15.51
CA ALA A 33 -2.89 13.64 15.43
C ALA A 33 -3.89 14.45 16.29
N THR A 34 -5.16 14.04 16.31
CA THR A 34 -6.19 14.65 17.16
C THR A 34 -5.86 14.50 18.65
N HIS A 35 -5.43 13.31 19.07
CA HIS A 35 -5.05 13.06 20.46
C HIS A 35 -3.75 13.78 20.87
N GLU A 36 -2.80 13.93 19.95
CA GLU A 36 -1.56 14.68 20.17
C GLU A 36 -1.84 16.18 20.32
N SER A 37 -2.68 16.78 19.46
CA SER A 37 -3.13 18.18 19.60
C SER A 37 -3.81 18.41 20.95
N ARG A 38 -4.73 17.52 21.33
CA ARG A 38 -5.42 17.62 22.62
C ARG A 38 -4.47 17.49 23.81
N LEU A 39 -3.43 16.67 23.69
CA LEU A 39 -2.41 16.54 24.74
C LEU A 39 -1.59 17.83 24.87
N GLU A 40 -1.20 18.42 23.75
CA GLU A 40 -0.48 19.70 23.72
C GLU A 40 -1.32 20.81 24.35
N GLU A 41 -2.59 20.94 23.95
CA GLU A 41 -3.54 21.89 24.53
C GLU A 41 -3.69 21.71 26.04
N LEU A 42 -3.85 20.46 26.52
CA LEU A 42 -3.96 20.17 27.95
C LEU A 42 -2.70 20.54 28.73
N ARG A 43 -1.52 20.25 28.17
CA ARG A 43 -0.23 20.62 28.78
C ARG A 43 -0.05 22.12 28.86
N ARG A 44 -0.36 22.82 27.77
CA ARG A 44 -0.31 24.28 27.71
C ARG A 44 -1.24 24.91 28.73
N TYR A 45 -2.49 24.45 28.78
CA TYR A 45 -3.45 24.91 29.76
C TYR A 45 -3.00 24.65 31.21
N ALA A 46 -2.38 23.49 31.48
CA ALA A 46 -1.84 23.18 32.80
C ALA A 46 -0.71 24.11 33.22
N GLU A 47 0.20 24.41 32.31
CA GLU A 47 1.30 25.34 32.55
C GLU A 47 0.78 26.78 32.77
N GLU A 48 -0.11 27.26 31.90
CA GLU A 48 -0.73 28.58 32.03
C GLU A 48 -1.51 28.71 33.34
N TYR A 49 -2.28 27.68 33.71
CA TYR A 49 -3.02 27.66 34.96
C TYR A 49 -2.09 27.63 36.18
N ALA A 50 -1.02 26.84 36.16
CA ALA A 50 -0.04 26.79 37.24
C ALA A 50 0.70 28.13 37.44
N ASN A 51 1.03 28.81 36.35
CA ASN A 51 1.73 30.10 36.34
C ASN A 51 0.80 31.30 36.57
N SER A 52 -0.53 31.12 36.48
CA SER A 52 -1.48 32.18 36.78
C SER A 52 -1.29 32.70 38.21
N GLN A 53 -0.95 33.98 38.36
CA GLN A 53 -0.92 34.65 39.67
C GLN A 53 -2.36 34.89 40.14
N MET A 54 -3.00 33.84 40.67
CA MET A 54 -4.21 34.03 41.45
C MET A 54 -3.81 34.48 42.85
N ALA A 55 -4.22 35.69 43.24
CA ALA A 55 -4.19 36.13 44.63
C ALA A 55 -5.16 35.25 45.45
N ALA A 56 -4.69 34.07 45.86
CA ALA A 56 -5.46 33.20 46.73
C ALA A 56 -5.50 33.83 48.12
N THR A 57 -6.65 34.41 48.45
CA THR A 57 -6.89 35.15 49.69
C THR A 57 -7.32 34.28 50.86
N SER A 58 -7.63 32.99 50.63
CA SER A 58 -8.05 32.06 51.68
C SER A 58 -7.45 30.66 51.56
N LEU A 59 -7.34 29.95 52.70
CA LEU A 59 -6.92 28.54 52.76
C LEU A 59 -7.79 27.62 51.88
N ALA A 60 -9.10 27.86 51.84
CA ALA A 60 -10.03 27.10 51.00
C ALA A 60 -9.73 27.29 49.49
N GLN A 61 -9.39 28.51 49.06
CA GLN A 61 -9.00 28.80 47.67
C GLN A 61 -7.68 28.10 47.31
N LEU A 62 -6.71 28.06 48.22
CA LEU A 62 -5.44 27.34 48.02
C LEU A 62 -5.68 25.82 47.89
N ALA A 63 -6.49 25.24 48.77
CA ALA A 63 -6.82 23.81 48.71
C ALA A 63 -7.54 23.44 47.40
N ASN A 64 -8.52 24.24 46.98
CA ASN A 64 -9.24 24.04 45.72
C ASN A 64 -8.31 24.13 44.51
N ARG A 65 -7.38 25.11 44.50
CA ARG A 65 -6.38 25.24 43.43
C ARG A 65 -5.49 24.00 43.36
N ARG A 66 -5.01 23.49 44.50
CA ARG A 66 -4.18 22.28 44.53
C ARG A 66 -4.94 21.06 44.00
N ALA A 67 -6.17 20.85 44.47
CA ALA A 67 -7.01 19.74 44.00
C ALA A 67 -7.29 19.81 42.49
N PHE A 68 -7.46 21.01 41.93
CA PHE A 68 -7.63 21.17 40.49
C PHE A 68 -6.35 20.83 39.72
N LEU A 69 -5.19 21.28 40.19
CA LEU A 69 -3.89 20.94 39.59
C LEU A 69 -3.66 19.42 39.59
N ASP A 70 -3.96 18.73 40.70
CA ASP A 70 -3.83 17.27 40.79
C ASP A 70 -4.74 16.54 39.79
N ARG A 71 -5.98 17.04 39.59
CA ARG A 71 -6.90 16.51 38.57
C ARG A 71 -6.39 16.76 37.15
N LEU A 72 -5.79 17.92 36.91
CA LEU A 72 -5.27 18.29 35.60
C LEU A 72 -4.04 17.46 35.24
N GLU A 73 -3.13 17.24 36.19
CA GLU A 73 -2.00 16.32 36.03
C GLU A 73 -2.49 14.89 35.72
N SER A 74 -3.49 14.41 36.45
CA SER A 74 -4.11 13.10 36.19
C SER A 74 -4.70 13.02 34.78
N ALA A 75 -5.37 14.08 34.30
CA ALA A 75 -5.92 14.14 32.95
C ALA A 75 -4.83 14.14 31.87
N VAL A 76 -3.72 14.88 32.09
CA VAL A 76 -2.56 14.87 31.20
C VAL A 76 -1.95 13.48 31.12
N GLN A 77 -1.78 12.78 32.25
CA GLN A 77 -1.27 11.41 32.27
C GLN A 77 -2.18 10.44 31.51
N GLN A 78 -3.50 10.52 31.69
CA GLN A 78 -4.46 9.70 30.96
C GLN A 78 -4.43 9.99 29.45
N GLN A 79 -4.30 11.26 29.05
CA GLN A 79 -4.18 11.63 27.65
C GLN A 79 -2.86 11.16 27.04
N CYS A 80 -1.74 11.20 27.79
CA CYS A 80 -0.46 10.63 27.35
C CYS A 80 -0.61 9.14 27.03
N GLN A 81 -1.18 8.35 27.95
CA GLN A 81 -1.44 6.93 27.72
C GLN A 81 -2.34 6.68 26.51
N THR A 82 -3.29 7.58 26.26
CA THR A 82 -4.17 7.51 25.09
C THR A 82 -3.39 7.76 23.79
N VAL A 83 -2.50 8.75 23.77
CA VAL A 83 -1.60 9.01 22.64
C VAL A 83 -0.70 7.80 22.38
N ASP A 84 -0.08 7.25 23.43
CA ASP A 84 0.84 6.12 23.29
C ASP A 84 0.14 4.87 22.71
N ARG A 85 -1.07 4.54 23.20
CA ARG A 85 -1.89 3.47 22.61
C ARG A 85 -2.27 3.73 21.15
N ASN A 86 -2.48 4.99 20.76
CA ASN A 86 -2.76 5.32 19.36
C ASN A 86 -1.51 5.22 18.48
N ARG A 87 -0.32 5.55 19.00
CA ARG A 87 0.95 5.32 18.31
C ARG A 87 1.18 3.84 18.04
N GLU A 88 0.98 2.99 19.04
CA GLU A 88 1.06 1.53 18.88
C GLU A 88 0.12 1.02 17.79
N LYS A 89 -1.14 1.50 17.76
CA LYS A 89 -2.11 1.15 16.70
C LYS A 89 -1.65 1.59 15.31
N VAL A 90 -1.09 2.80 15.18
CA VAL A 90 -0.54 3.28 13.90
C VAL A 90 0.58 2.37 13.44
N GLU A 91 1.50 1.98 14.31
CA GLU A 91 2.62 1.09 13.96
C GLU A 91 2.14 -0.33 13.58
N MET A 92 1.08 -0.83 14.23
CA MET A 92 0.43 -2.07 13.82
C MET A 92 -0.16 -1.98 12.40
N GLU A 93 -0.89 -0.91 12.08
CA GLU A 93 -1.45 -0.73 10.73
C GLU A 93 -0.36 -0.50 9.68
N ARG A 94 0.74 0.19 10.01
CA ARG A 94 1.91 0.29 9.12
C ARG A 94 2.49 -1.08 8.78
N SER A 95 2.61 -1.93 9.78
CA SER A 95 3.11 -3.30 9.61
C SER A 95 2.17 -4.14 8.73
N ARG A 96 0.85 -3.99 8.90
CA ARG A 96 -0.14 -4.64 8.03
C ARG A 96 -0.07 -4.14 6.59
N LEU A 97 0.09 -2.83 6.39
CA LEU A 97 0.22 -2.26 5.05
C LEU A 97 1.45 -2.83 4.34
N LEU A 98 2.59 -2.90 5.04
CA LEU A 98 3.81 -3.49 4.49
C LEU A 98 3.61 -4.94 4.03
N LEU A 99 2.89 -5.75 4.82
CA LEU A 99 2.57 -7.14 4.45
C LEU A 99 1.65 -7.20 3.22
N ALA A 100 0.58 -6.39 3.20
CA ALA A 100 -0.35 -6.34 2.07
C ALA A 100 0.34 -5.91 0.77
N SER A 101 1.21 -4.88 0.83
CA SER A 101 2.02 -4.43 -0.31
C SER A 101 2.97 -5.53 -0.81
N ARG A 102 3.58 -6.28 0.12
CA ARG A 102 4.46 -7.40 -0.24
C ARG A 102 3.70 -8.53 -0.94
N ASP A 103 2.54 -8.92 -0.42
CA ASP A 103 1.73 -9.99 -1.00
C ASP A 103 1.28 -9.64 -2.42
N LYS A 104 0.85 -8.39 -2.62
CA LYS A 104 0.54 -7.86 -3.96
C LYS A 104 1.76 -7.91 -4.87
N GLN A 105 2.92 -7.42 -4.43
CA GLN A 105 4.15 -7.41 -5.22
C GLN A 105 4.55 -8.82 -5.67
N VAL A 106 4.39 -9.83 -4.81
CA VAL A 106 4.66 -11.24 -5.16
C VAL A 106 3.74 -11.70 -6.29
N LEU A 107 2.45 -11.38 -6.22
CA LEU A 107 1.49 -11.73 -7.29
C LEU A 107 1.80 -10.99 -8.61
N GLU A 108 2.22 -9.73 -8.55
CA GLU A 108 2.65 -8.96 -9.73
C GLU A 108 3.86 -9.59 -10.42
N GLN A 109 4.88 -9.97 -9.63
CA GLN A 109 6.07 -10.65 -10.14
C GLN A 109 5.73 -11.99 -10.78
N LEU A 110 4.85 -12.77 -10.15
CA LEU A 110 4.39 -14.05 -10.69
C LEU A 110 3.63 -13.86 -12.01
N ALA A 111 2.71 -12.89 -12.06
CA ALA A 111 1.98 -12.56 -13.29
C ALA A 111 2.91 -12.08 -14.41
N ALA A 112 3.91 -11.26 -14.09
CA ALA A 112 4.92 -10.81 -15.05
C ALA A 112 5.76 -11.98 -15.60
N SER A 113 6.12 -12.94 -14.74
CA SER A 113 6.83 -14.17 -15.15
C SER A 113 6.01 -14.99 -16.14
N TYR A 114 4.72 -15.23 -15.87
CA TYR A 114 3.85 -15.94 -16.80
C TYR A 114 3.67 -15.20 -18.13
N ARG A 115 3.48 -13.88 -18.11
CA ARG A 115 3.40 -13.07 -19.34
C ARG A 115 4.70 -13.13 -20.15
N ALA A 116 5.86 -13.23 -19.50
CA ALA A 116 7.13 -13.40 -20.19
C ALA A 116 7.25 -14.79 -20.83
N GLN A 117 6.78 -15.83 -20.15
CA GLN A 117 6.78 -17.20 -20.68
C GLN A 117 5.81 -17.35 -21.86
N GLU A 118 4.60 -16.80 -21.75
CA GLU A 118 3.58 -16.81 -22.80
C GLU A 118 4.11 -16.11 -24.07
N ARG A 119 4.70 -14.91 -23.93
CA ARG A 119 5.35 -14.21 -25.04
C ARG A 119 6.40 -15.05 -25.76
N LYS A 120 7.28 -15.74 -25.01
CA LYS A 120 8.29 -16.63 -25.62
C LYS A 120 7.68 -17.78 -26.42
N VAL A 121 6.55 -18.32 -25.97
CA VAL A 121 5.84 -19.40 -26.68
C VAL A 121 5.20 -18.85 -27.95
N ASP A 122 4.54 -17.70 -27.85
CA ASP A 122 3.90 -17.04 -28.99
C ASP A 122 4.91 -16.58 -30.04
N ASP A 123 6.06 -16.04 -29.62
CA ASP A 123 7.16 -15.64 -30.52
C ASP A 123 7.71 -16.87 -31.27
N ARG A 124 7.96 -17.98 -30.57
CA ARG A 124 8.41 -19.24 -31.20
C ARG A 124 7.40 -19.80 -32.17
N ARG A 125 6.11 -19.72 -31.84
CA ARG A 125 5.03 -20.16 -32.73
C ARG A 125 4.97 -19.28 -33.98
N SER A 126 5.01 -17.96 -33.81
CA SER A 126 4.99 -16.98 -34.91
C SER A 126 6.19 -17.15 -35.83
N GLN A 127 7.39 -17.37 -35.29
CA GLN A 127 8.58 -17.65 -36.08
C GLN A 127 8.42 -18.91 -36.93
N ARG A 128 7.92 -20.02 -36.35
CA ARG A 128 7.68 -21.27 -37.10
C ARG A 128 6.67 -21.08 -38.23
N GLU A 129 5.57 -20.37 -37.97
CA GLU A 129 4.56 -20.08 -39.00
C GLU A 129 5.15 -19.24 -40.15
N MET A 130 6.03 -18.27 -39.86
CA MET A 130 6.75 -17.48 -40.85
C MET A 130 7.76 -18.31 -41.66
N ASP A 131 8.51 -19.18 -40.99
CA ASP A 131 9.48 -20.08 -41.64
C ASP A 131 8.78 -21.06 -42.59
N ASP A 132 7.63 -21.63 -42.18
CA ASP A 132 6.82 -22.54 -43.00
C ASP A 132 6.26 -21.85 -44.25
N LEU A 133 5.75 -20.62 -44.10
CA LEU A 133 5.28 -19.81 -45.21
C LEU A 133 6.43 -19.45 -46.17
N GLY A 134 7.61 -19.11 -45.62
CA GLY A 134 8.82 -18.86 -46.38
C GLY A 134 9.26 -20.08 -47.19
N ALA A 135 9.33 -21.25 -46.56
CA ALA A 135 9.68 -22.51 -47.20
C ALA A 135 8.68 -22.90 -48.29
N ARG A 136 7.37 -22.69 -48.07
CA ARG A 136 6.35 -22.94 -49.10
C ARG A 136 6.51 -22.01 -50.31
N ARG A 137 6.77 -20.72 -50.09
CA ARG A 137 7.02 -19.76 -51.19
C ARG A 137 8.27 -20.12 -51.97
N ALA A 138 9.37 -20.46 -51.28
CA ALA A 138 10.60 -20.88 -51.94
C ALA A 138 10.40 -22.14 -52.80
N ARG A 139 9.66 -23.14 -52.30
CA ARG A 139 9.31 -24.33 -53.09
C ARG A 139 8.48 -24.00 -54.33
N LEU A 140 7.47 -23.14 -54.21
CA LEU A 140 6.64 -22.72 -55.35
C LEU A 140 7.44 -21.97 -56.42
N ALA A 141 8.37 -21.10 -56.01
CA ALA A 141 9.26 -20.40 -56.93
C ALA A 141 10.17 -21.37 -57.68
N ALA A 142 10.79 -22.33 -56.98
CA ALA A 142 11.64 -23.35 -57.60
C ALA A 142 10.88 -24.19 -58.65
N THR A 143 9.64 -24.59 -58.35
CA THR A 143 8.83 -25.32 -59.33
C THR A 143 8.42 -24.48 -60.55
N ALA A 144 8.26 -23.16 -60.38
CA ALA A 144 7.95 -22.27 -61.50
C ALA A 144 9.16 -22.09 -62.42
N ASP A 145 10.35 -21.90 -61.85
CA ASP A 145 11.62 -21.82 -62.59
C ASP A 145 11.94 -23.12 -63.35
N GLU A 146 11.61 -24.28 -62.79
CA GLU A 146 11.75 -25.58 -63.45
C GLU A 146 10.79 -25.73 -64.65
N HIS A 147 9.56 -25.21 -64.54
CA HIS A 147 8.59 -25.21 -65.64
C HIS A 147 8.97 -24.24 -66.77
N GLU A 148 9.47 -23.05 -66.47
CA GLU A 148 9.93 -22.08 -67.49
C GLU A 148 11.19 -22.56 -68.24
N ASN A 149 12.10 -23.27 -67.56
CA ASN A 149 13.31 -23.82 -68.20
C ASN A 149 13.06 -25.15 -68.93
N GLY A 150 11.94 -25.83 -68.68
CA GLY A 150 11.58 -27.11 -69.29
C GLY A 150 10.87 -27.03 -70.64
N ASP A 151 10.19 -25.92 -70.95
CA ASP A 151 9.37 -25.73 -72.17
C ASP A 151 10.16 -25.14 -73.37
N GLY A 152 11.48 -25.04 -73.23
CA GLY A 152 12.40 -24.48 -74.24
C GLY A 152 13.20 -25.51 -75.05
N ARG A 153 12.80 -26.78 -75.09
CA ARG A 153 13.45 -27.83 -75.89
C ARG A 153 12.51 -28.48 -76.90
#